data_AF-A0A239PFP6-F1
#
_entry.id   AF-A0A239PFP6-F1
#
_cell.length_a   1.000
_cell.length_b   1.000
_cell.length_c   1.000
_cell.angle_alpha   90.00
_cell.angle_beta   90.00
_cell.angle_gamma   90.00
#
_symmetry.space_group_name_H-M   'P 1'
#
loop_
_entity.id
_entity.type
_entity.pdbx_description
1 polymer ?
#
loop_
_entity_poly.entity_id
_entity_poly.type
_entity_poly.pdbx_seq_one_letter_code
_entity_poly.pdbx_strand_id
1 'polypeptide(L)'
;MIGGARWSSHSVSVFKGDVIGDVDRFNRLTPAEAERELFACCAVPSWAEAVAAGRPYPDRAALLTAADAALRRLTWSDVSLAISAHPRIGERPAGDDRESSWSRQEQSGVAADADTRTALKRANLDYERRFDHVFLIFATGKSQAEILDAVRHRLDNDDETEHRVVQEELRKIALLRLERLVTDATAPLSTHVLDLGRGKPAAGVAVKLERGAETLAKGRTDDDGRLRDWVPAEGWAAGDYRLVFDVAGYLDDPTFFPEVVIGFRVSEPAQHHHVPLLLNRHGYTTYRGS
;
A
#
# COMPACT_ATOMS: atom_id res chain seq x y z
N MET A 1 -35.81 -18.19 -24.84
CA MET A 1 -34.92 -17.07 -25.24
C MET A 1 -34.83 -16.13 -24.06
N ILE A 2 -33.74 -16.18 -23.30
CA ILE A 2 -33.45 -15.24 -22.21
C ILE A 2 -32.33 -14.37 -22.76
N GLY A 3 -32.64 -13.10 -23.07
CA GLY A 3 -31.73 -12.20 -23.73
C GLY A 3 -30.55 -11.87 -22.81
N GLY A 4 -29.35 -12.34 -23.18
CA GLY A 4 -28.11 -11.86 -22.60
C GLY A 4 -27.94 -10.40 -22.98
N ALA A 5 -28.10 -9.51 -22.01
CA ALA A 5 -27.78 -8.10 -22.19
C ALA A 5 -26.25 -7.98 -22.35
N ARG A 6 -25.78 -7.98 -23.60
CA ARG A 6 -24.43 -7.54 -23.93
C ARG A 6 -24.29 -6.11 -23.41
N TRP A 7 -23.29 -5.89 -22.55
CA TRP A 7 -22.97 -4.57 -22.05
C TRP A 7 -22.56 -3.72 -23.25
N SER A 8 -23.45 -2.82 -23.67
CA SER A 8 -23.21 -2.02 -24.85
C SER A 8 -22.04 -1.08 -24.62
N SER A 9 -21.07 -1.10 -25.53
CA SER A 9 -19.90 -0.22 -25.59
C SER A 9 -20.26 1.22 -25.98
N HIS A 10 -21.14 1.85 -25.21
CA HIS A 10 -21.45 3.27 -25.38
C HIS A 10 -20.57 4.12 -24.45
N SER A 11 -19.68 4.87 -25.10
CA SER A 11 -18.99 6.09 -24.64
C SER A 11 -18.63 6.13 -23.14
N VAL A 12 -17.35 5.87 -22.89
CA VAL A 12 -16.65 6.17 -21.63
C VAL A 12 -16.74 7.68 -21.38
N SER A 13 -17.80 8.10 -20.71
CA SER A 13 -17.76 9.34 -19.94
C SER A 13 -16.92 9.04 -18.71
N VAL A 14 -15.61 9.28 -18.82
CA VAL A 14 -14.79 9.55 -17.65
C VAL A 14 -15.47 10.75 -16.99
N PHE A 15 -16.23 10.53 -15.92
CA PHE A 15 -16.58 11.61 -15.03
C PHE A 15 -15.25 12.13 -14.50
N LYS A 16 -14.77 13.20 -15.13
CA LYS A 16 -13.75 14.10 -14.65
C LYS A 16 -14.40 14.92 -13.52
N GLY A 17 -14.93 14.22 -12.52
CA GLY A 17 -15.19 14.81 -11.23
C GLY A 17 -13.82 14.99 -10.61
N ASP A 18 -13.47 16.22 -10.26
CA ASP A 18 -12.28 16.50 -9.49
C ASP A 18 -12.25 15.52 -8.32
N VAL A 19 -11.31 14.56 -8.41
CA VAL A 19 -10.98 13.68 -7.30
C VAL A 19 -10.53 14.64 -6.22
N ILE A 20 -11.36 14.86 -5.20
CA ILE A 20 -10.98 15.60 -4.00
C ILE A 20 -9.64 14.98 -3.58
N GLY A 21 -8.57 15.77 -3.68
CA GLY A 21 -7.21 15.25 -3.63
C GLY A 21 -7.00 14.60 -2.26
N ASP A 22 -6.23 13.52 -2.21
CA ASP A 22 -5.87 12.88 -0.94
C ASP A 22 -5.21 13.87 0.05
N VAL A 23 -4.49 14.86 -0.50
CA VAL A 23 -3.99 16.02 0.26
C VAL A 23 -5.12 16.86 0.88
N ASP A 24 -6.29 16.98 0.25
CA ASP A 24 -7.44 17.67 0.85
C ASP A 24 -7.96 16.92 2.08
N ARG A 25 -7.93 15.58 2.08
CA ARG A 25 -8.25 14.79 3.27
C ARG A 25 -7.22 15.05 4.37
N PHE A 26 -5.94 14.97 4.04
CA PHE A 26 -4.86 15.28 4.97
C PHE A 26 -4.96 16.71 5.54
N ASN A 27 -5.32 17.68 4.71
CA ASN A 27 -5.56 19.07 5.08
C ASN A 27 -6.74 19.24 6.06
N ARG A 28 -7.72 18.32 6.05
CA ARG A 28 -8.90 18.35 6.93
C ARG A 28 -8.71 17.65 8.28
N LEU A 29 -7.64 16.87 8.45
CA LEU A 29 -7.36 16.22 9.74
C LEU A 29 -7.17 17.27 10.85
N THR A 30 -7.54 16.93 12.08
CA THR A 30 -7.15 17.76 13.23
C THR A 30 -5.61 17.80 13.36
N PRO A 31 -5.03 18.79 14.05
CA PRO A 31 -3.58 18.84 14.31
C PRO A 31 -3.03 17.52 14.89
N ALA A 32 -3.67 17.02 15.95
CA ALA A 32 -3.27 15.78 16.61
C ALA A 32 -3.37 14.54 15.70
N GLU A 33 -4.38 14.46 14.84
CA GLU A 33 -4.50 13.34 13.90
C GLU A 33 -3.41 13.39 12.82
N ALA A 34 -3.15 14.56 12.24
CA ALA A 34 -2.11 14.70 11.23
C ALA A 34 -0.72 14.39 11.80
N GLU A 35 -0.41 14.90 12.98
CA GLU A 35 0.85 14.59 13.68
C GLU A 35 0.98 13.09 13.94
N ARG A 36 -0.10 12.41 14.37
CA ARG A 36 -0.08 10.96 14.57
C ARG A 36 0.17 10.18 13.28
N GLU A 37 -0.48 10.56 12.18
CA GLU A 37 -0.29 9.91 10.88
C GLU A 37 1.12 10.14 10.33
N LEU A 38 1.65 11.35 10.49
CA LEU A 38 3.04 11.68 10.14
C LEU A 38 4.02 10.92 11.04
N PHE A 39 3.80 10.86 12.34
CA PHE A 39 4.68 10.14 13.26
C PHE A 39 4.82 8.65 12.91
N ALA A 40 3.75 8.03 12.39
CA ALA A 40 3.83 6.67 11.85
C ALA A 40 4.74 6.57 10.61
N CYS A 41 4.82 7.63 9.79
CA CYS A 41 5.70 7.68 8.61
C CYS A 41 7.16 7.83 9.00
N CYS A 42 7.44 8.66 10.00
CA CYS A 42 8.77 8.89 10.56
C CYS A 42 8.63 9.20 12.05
N ALA A 43 9.23 8.37 12.91
CA ALA A 43 9.13 8.45 14.37
C ALA A 43 9.93 9.62 14.98
N VAL A 44 9.80 10.81 14.39
CA VAL A 44 10.45 12.06 14.77
C VAL A 44 9.36 13.10 15.06
N PRO A 45 9.11 13.44 16.35
CA PRO A 45 8.04 14.36 16.72
C PRO A 45 8.18 15.74 16.07
N SER A 46 9.41 16.29 16.05
CA SER A 46 9.71 17.61 15.49
C SER A 46 9.42 17.69 13.99
N TRP A 47 9.62 16.59 13.26
CA TRP A 47 9.27 16.49 11.85
C TRP A 47 7.76 16.45 11.63
N ALA A 48 7.06 15.61 12.40
CA ALA A 48 5.61 15.46 12.29
C ALA A 48 4.90 16.79 12.60
N GLU A 49 5.33 17.50 13.64
CA GLU A 49 4.82 18.84 13.98
C GLU A 49 5.05 19.84 12.84
N ALA A 50 6.29 19.89 12.30
CA ALA A 50 6.65 20.83 11.25
C ALA A 50 5.86 20.62 9.95
N VAL A 51 5.60 19.37 9.56
CA VAL A 51 4.80 19.04 8.37
C VAL A 51 3.31 19.24 8.63
N ALA A 52 2.80 18.91 9.82
CA ALA A 52 1.40 19.15 10.18
C ALA A 52 1.06 20.66 10.20
N ALA A 53 1.99 21.49 10.69
CA ALA A 53 1.84 22.94 10.75
C ALA A 53 1.92 23.63 9.38
N GLY A 54 2.50 22.97 8.36
CA GLY A 54 2.60 23.49 7.01
C GLY A 54 1.31 23.40 6.18
N ARG A 55 0.25 22.79 6.72
CA ARG A 55 -1.06 22.69 6.08
C ARG A 55 -1.79 24.04 6.02
N PRO A 56 -2.64 24.29 5.01
CA PRO A 56 -3.00 23.37 3.93
C PRO A 56 -1.98 23.35 2.79
N TYR A 57 -1.72 22.16 2.25
CA TYR A 57 -0.92 21.99 1.03
C TYR A 57 -1.81 22.04 -0.22
N PRO A 58 -1.39 22.71 -1.30
CA PRO A 58 -2.20 22.82 -2.52
C PRO A 58 -2.31 21.50 -3.31
N ASP A 59 -1.28 20.66 -3.25
CA ASP A 59 -1.24 19.37 -3.91
C ASP A 59 -0.23 18.42 -3.23
N ARG A 60 -0.18 17.17 -3.72
CA ARG A 60 0.74 16.13 -3.23
C ARG A 60 2.20 16.51 -3.38
N ALA A 61 2.57 17.15 -4.48
CA ALA A 61 3.95 17.52 -4.74
C ALA A 61 4.45 18.56 -3.72
N ALA A 62 3.59 19.53 -3.37
CA ALA A 62 3.88 20.53 -2.36
C ALA A 62 4.06 19.91 -0.96
N LEU A 63 3.20 18.97 -0.57
CA LEU A 63 3.33 18.21 0.68
C LEU A 63 4.65 17.43 0.73
N LEU A 64 4.94 16.62 -0.30
CA LEU A 64 6.17 15.82 -0.35
C LEU A 64 7.43 16.70 -0.37
N THR A 65 7.39 17.85 -1.04
CA THR A 65 8.50 18.82 -1.05
C THR A 65 8.74 19.42 0.32
N ALA A 66 7.68 19.83 1.04
CA ALA A 66 7.80 20.38 2.38
C ALA A 66 8.31 19.33 3.38
N ALA A 67 7.79 18.09 3.28
CA ALA A 67 8.24 16.96 4.07
C ALA A 67 9.72 16.62 3.83
N ASP A 68 10.17 16.59 2.58
CA ASP A 68 11.57 16.36 2.21
C ASP A 68 12.48 17.45 2.80
N ALA A 69 12.09 18.70 2.67
CA ALA A 69 12.84 19.83 3.23
C ALA A 69 12.93 19.77 4.77
N ALA A 70 11.91 19.23 5.45
CA ALA A 70 11.96 18.99 6.89
C ALA A 70 12.89 17.81 7.23
N LEU A 71 12.84 16.69 6.48
CA LEU A 71 13.73 15.53 6.68
C LEU A 71 15.21 15.87 6.52
N ARG A 72 15.55 16.73 5.55
CA ARG A 72 16.92 17.20 5.31
C ARG A 72 17.50 18.04 6.45
N ARG A 73 16.65 18.59 7.32
CA ARG A 73 17.06 19.40 8.47
C ARG A 73 17.20 18.61 9.77
N LEU A 74 16.87 17.32 9.75
CA LEU A 74 17.01 16.47 10.93
C LEU A 74 18.46 16.38 11.38
N THR A 75 18.64 16.46 12.69
CA THR A 75 19.92 16.21 13.34
C THR A 75 20.15 14.71 13.50
N TRP A 76 21.39 14.31 13.79
CA TRP A 76 21.66 12.92 14.13
C TRP A 76 20.85 12.44 15.35
N SER A 77 20.54 13.31 16.31
CA SER A 77 19.71 12.95 17.45
C SER A 77 18.29 12.58 17.04
N ASP A 78 17.70 13.31 16.08
CA ASP A 78 16.38 13.01 15.53
C ASP A 78 16.40 11.69 14.74
N VAL A 79 17.42 11.51 13.91
CA VAL A 79 17.62 10.31 13.09
C VAL A 79 17.82 9.07 13.97
N SER A 80 18.64 9.17 15.02
CA SER A 80 18.87 8.09 16.00
C SER A 80 17.60 7.71 16.75
N LEU A 81 16.77 8.69 17.14
CA LEU A 81 15.45 8.44 17.73
C LEU A 81 14.56 7.64 16.77
N ALA A 82 14.51 8.06 15.49
CA ALA A 82 13.71 7.37 14.47
C ALA A 82 14.18 5.93 14.28
N ILE A 83 15.49 5.72 14.11
CA ILE A 83 16.11 4.40 13.90
C ILE A 83 15.82 3.46 15.06
N SER A 84 15.82 3.96 16.29
CA SER A 84 15.55 3.16 17.49
C SER A 84 14.12 2.60 17.52
N ALA A 85 13.18 3.23 16.80
CA ALA A 85 11.82 2.71 16.62
C ALA A 85 11.72 1.68 15.48
N HIS A 86 12.69 1.62 14.55
CA HIS A 86 12.61 0.74 13.38
C HIS A 86 12.83 -0.74 13.73
N PRO A 87 12.01 -1.67 13.19
CA PRO A 87 12.24 -3.10 13.30
C PRO A 87 13.47 -3.54 12.48
N ARG A 88 14.14 -4.62 12.92
CA ARG A 88 15.29 -5.19 12.22
C ARG A 88 14.92 -5.76 10.84
N ILE A 89 15.79 -5.55 9.85
CA ILE A 89 15.64 -6.13 8.51
C ILE A 89 15.81 -7.66 8.56
N GLY A 90 14.83 -8.40 8.03
CA GLY A 90 14.82 -9.86 8.03
C GLY A 90 14.08 -10.50 9.21
N GLU A 91 13.68 -9.70 10.20
CA GLU A 91 12.71 -10.11 11.22
C GLU A 91 11.33 -9.62 10.78
N ARG A 92 10.33 -10.52 10.75
CA ARG A 92 8.95 -10.11 10.47
C ARG A 92 8.32 -9.63 11.78
N PRO A 93 8.00 -8.34 11.93
CA PRO A 93 7.33 -7.86 13.12
C PRO A 93 5.97 -8.56 13.27
N ALA A 94 5.71 -9.07 14.47
CA ALA A 94 4.43 -9.67 14.85
C ALA A 94 3.54 -8.55 15.42
N GLY A 95 2.66 -8.00 14.59
CA GLY A 95 1.77 -6.90 14.96
C GLY A 95 0.84 -6.49 13.82
N ASP A 96 -0.38 -6.09 14.15
CA ASP A 96 -1.40 -5.62 13.19
C ASP A 96 -1.44 -4.09 13.06
N ASP A 97 -0.55 -3.38 13.75
CA ASP A 97 -0.40 -1.93 13.66
C ASP A 97 0.20 -1.50 12.30
N ARG A 98 0.02 -0.21 11.96
CA ARG A 98 0.42 0.34 10.64
C ARG A 98 1.92 0.22 10.39
N GLU A 99 2.75 0.42 11.42
CA GLU A 99 4.20 0.33 11.29
C GLU A 99 4.63 -1.11 10.96
N SER A 100 4.07 -2.10 11.65
CA SER A 100 4.27 -3.52 11.33
C SER A 100 3.80 -3.88 9.91
N SER A 101 2.67 -3.33 9.46
CA SER A 101 2.16 -3.54 8.10
C SER A 101 3.07 -2.95 7.02
N TRP A 102 3.52 -1.69 7.21
CA TRP A 102 4.45 -1.03 6.30
C TRP A 102 5.80 -1.74 6.25
N SER A 103 6.35 -2.15 7.40
CA SER A 103 7.58 -2.93 7.44
C SER A 103 7.48 -4.25 6.67
N ARG A 104 6.36 -4.98 6.76
CA ARG A 104 6.15 -6.22 5.99
C ARG A 104 6.14 -5.95 4.49
N GLN A 105 5.52 -4.87 4.07
CA GLN A 105 5.41 -4.52 2.65
C GLN A 105 6.73 -3.96 2.09
N GLU A 106 7.47 -3.19 2.88
CA GLU A 106 8.81 -2.70 2.53
C GLU A 106 9.81 -3.85 2.33
N GLN A 107 9.65 -4.95 3.07
CA GLN A 107 10.51 -6.14 3.00
C GLN A 107 9.96 -7.25 2.09
N SER A 108 8.96 -6.97 1.24
CA SER A 108 8.22 -7.99 0.45
C SER A 108 8.96 -8.58 -0.77
N GLY A 109 10.29 -8.51 -0.81
CA GLY A 109 11.11 -9.06 -1.89
C GLY A 109 11.13 -10.60 -1.99
N VAL A 110 11.76 -11.12 -3.04
CA VAL A 110 11.96 -12.57 -3.26
C VAL A 110 12.66 -13.18 -2.03
N ALA A 111 12.10 -14.25 -1.49
CA ALA A 111 12.68 -14.95 -0.35
C ALA A 111 14.04 -15.55 -0.74
N ALA A 112 15.11 -15.18 -0.02
CA ALA A 112 16.42 -15.78 -0.27
C ALA A 112 16.56 -17.16 0.38
N ASP A 113 17.57 -17.87 -0.08
CA ASP A 113 18.02 -19.14 0.49
C ASP A 113 18.43 -18.99 1.97
N ALA A 114 18.65 -20.14 2.62
CA ALA A 114 18.99 -20.19 4.04
C ALA A 114 20.36 -19.55 4.36
N ASP A 115 21.31 -19.61 3.43
CA ASP A 115 22.67 -19.11 3.62
C ASP A 115 22.69 -17.58 3.58
N THR A 116 22.01 -16.99 2.60
CA THR A 116 21.83 -15.54 2.47
C THR A 116 21.15 -14.95 3.71
N ARG A 117 20.10 -15.60 4.22
CA ARG A 117 19.41 -15.16 5.44
C ARG A 117 20.32 -15.22 6.67
N THR A 118 21.12 -16.27 6.79
CA THR A 118 22.08 -16.44 7.89
C THR A 118 23.19 -15.39 7.80
N ALA A 119 23.71 -15.13 6.60
CA ALA A 119 24.71 -14.10 6.37
C ALA A 119 24.18 -12.69 6.68
N LEU A 120 22.94 -12.38 6.28
CA LEU A 120 22.30 -11.09 6.57
C LEU A 120 22.10 -10.89 8.08
N LYS A 121 21.65 -11.92 8.80
CA LYS A 121 21.53 -11.86 10.26
C LYS A 121 22.88 -11.56 10.92
N ARG A 122 23.95 -12.22 10.48
CA ARG A 122 25.30 -11.96 11.00
C ARG A 122 25.76 -10.53 10.68
N ALA A 123 25.57 -10.08 9.45
CA ALA A 123 25.98 -8.75 9.02
C ALA A 123 25.23 -7.63 9.78
N ASN A 124 23.93 -7.79 10.04
CA ASN A 124 23.17 -6.86 10.90
C ASN A 124 23.74 -6.77 12.32
N LEU A 125 24.10 -7.90 12.93
CA LEU A 125 24.73 -7.92 14.25
C LEU A 125 26.12 -7.27 14.24
N ASP A 126 26.89 -7.48 13.17
CA ASP A 126 28.21 -6.87 13.01
C ASP A 126 28.08 -5.35 12.85
N TYR A 127 27.06 -4.90 12.12
CA TYR A 127 26.72 -3.49 11.94
C TYR A 127 26.29 -2.82 13.25
N GLU A 128 25.35 -3.43 13.99
CA GLU A 128 24.90 -2.92 15.29
C GLU A 128 26.07 -2.77 16.27
N ARG A 129 27.01 -3.73 16.29
CA ARG A 129 28.21 -3.63 17.15
C ARG A 129 29.18 -2.53 16.74
N ARG A 130 29.25 -2.17 15.45
CA ARG A 130 30.18 -1.16 14.94
C ARG A 130 29.65 0.26 15.11
N PHE A 131 28.37 0.47 14.83
CA PHE A 131 27.76 1.80 14.76
C PHE A 131 26.80 2.10 15.92
N ASP A 132 26.53 1.14 16.80
CA ASP A 132 25.64 1.28 17.98
C ASP A 132 24.19 1.67 17.61
N HIS A 133 23.74 1.28 16.43
CA HIS A 133 22.35 1.42 16.00
C HIS A 133 22.00 0.35 14.95
N VAL A 134 20.70 0.12 14.74
CA VAL A 134 20.26 -0.87 13.75
C VAL A 134 20.62 -0.47 12.32
N PHE A 135 20.87 -1.46 11.48
CA PHE A 135 21.07 -1.25 10.04
C PHE A 135 19.75 -0.81 9.39
N LEU A 136 19.73 0.43 8.89
CA LEU A 136 18.57 1.00 8.19
C LEU A 136 18.82 1.09 6.69
N ILE A 137 17.90 0.57 5.88
CA ILE A 137 17.94 0.67 4.42
C ILE A 137 16.51 0.75 3.86
N PHE A 138 16.32 1.55 2.82
CA PHE A 138 15.13 1.56 1.98
C PHE A 138 15.08 0.25 1.15
N ALA A 139 14.38 -0.74 1.71
CA ALA A 139 14.34 -2.11 1.18
C ALA A 139 13.42 -2.29 -0.04
N THR A 140 12.50 -1.35 -0.30
CA THR A 140 11.55 -1.48 -1.41
C THR A 140 12.26 -1.68 -2.74
N GLY A 141 11.88 -2.75 -3.45
CA GLY A 141 12.46 -3.13 -4.73
C GLY A 141 13.81 -3.85 -4.67
N LYS A 142 14.38 -4.07 -3.47
CA LYS A 142 15.65 -4.79 -3.29
C LYS A 142 15.42 -6.26 -2.94
N SER A 143 16.27 -7.12 -3.48
CA SER A 143 16.44 -8.50 -3.04
C SER A 143 17.24 -8.57 -1.73
N GLN A 144 17.14 -9.68 -1.00
CA GLN A 144 17.94 -9.86 0.22
C GLN A 144 19.45 -9.94 -0.05
N ALA A 145 19.85 -10.36 -1.26
CA ALA A 145 21.25 -10.36 -1.67
C ALA A 145 21.80 -8.94 -1.82
N GLU A 146 21.04 -8.05 -2.46
CA GLU A 146 21.42 -6.63 -2.58
C GLU A 146 21.48 -5.93 -1.21
N ILE A 147 20.55 -6.29 -0.29
CA ILE A 147 20.58 -5.79 1.08
C ILE A 147 21.82 -6.30 1.83
N LEU A 148 22.18 -7.57 1.67
CA LEU A 148 23.39 -8.17 2.26
C LEU A 148 24.67 -7.49 1.75
N ASP A 149 24.75 -7.21 0.46
CA ASP A 149 25.89 -6.50 -0.12
C ASP A 149 25.95 -5.05 0.37
N ALA A 150 24.80 -4.39 0.52
CA ALA A 150 24.72 -3.03 1.05
C ALA A 150 25.20 -2.94 2.52
N VAL A 151 24.79 -3.86 3.40
CA VAL A 151 25.28 -3.85 4.80
C VAL A 151 26.77 -4.15 4.87
N ARG A 152 27.28 -5.07 4.04
CA ARG A 152 28.72 -5.38 3.98
C ARG A 152 29.54 -4.18 3.53
N HIS A 153 29.11 -3.50 2.47
CA HIS A 153 29.79 -2.30 2.00
C HIS A 153 29.76 -1.18 3.04
N ARG A 154 28.64 -1.00 3.75
CA ARG A 154 28.48 0.07 4.73
C ARG A 154 29.26 -0.15 6.03
N LEU A 155 29.66 -1.39 6.33
CA LEU A 155 30.56 -1.69 7.46
C LEU A 155 31.93 -1.02 7.34
N ASP A 156 32.37 -0.69 6.12
CA ASP A 156 33.64 -0.04 5.85
C ASP A 156 33.57 1.49 5.94
N ASN A 157 32.38 2.08 6.16
CA ASN A 157 32.22 3.52 6.28
C ASN A 157 32.78 4.05 7.61
N ASP A 158 33.26 5.29 7.59
CA ASP A 158 33.42 6.09 8.81
C ASP A 158 32.04 6.53 9.35
N ASP A 159 31.99 6.90 10.63
CA ASP A 159 30.73 7.21 11.32
C ASP A 159 30.00 8.41 10.67
N GLU A 160 30.73 9.43 10.20
CA GLU A 160 30.11 10.61 9.59
C GLU A 160 29.48 10.27 8.23
N THR A 161 30.18 9.48 7.42
CA THR A 161 29.67 8.97 6.16
C THR A 161 28.44 8.09 6.39
N GLU A 162 28.48 7.20 7.39
CA GLU A 162 27.37 6.31 7.68
C GLU A 162 26.15 7.07 8.19
N HIS A 163 26.32 8.07 9.05
CA HIS A 163 25.21 8.92 9.49
C HIS A 163 24.49 9.59 8.32
N ARG A 164 25.24 10.09 7.32
CA ARG A 164 24.65 10.70 6.11
C ARG A 164 23.89 9.67 5.28
N VAL A 165 24.44 8.46 5.11
CA VAL A 165 23.77 7.36 4.40
C VAL A 165 22.47 7.00 5.09
N VAL A 166 22.50 6.82 6.41
CA VAL A 166 21.34 6.45 7.21
C VAL A 166 20.25 7.51 7.15
N GLN A 167 20.61 8.80 7.23
CA GLN A 167 19.65 9.89 7.06
C GLN A 167 18.97 9.86 5.69
N GLU A 168 19.72 9.56 4.63
CA GLU A 168 19.18 9.45 3.27
C GLU A 168 18.27 8.22 3.11
N GLU A 169 18.60 7.09 3.75
CA GLU A 169 17.73 5.91 3.77
C GLU A 169 16.43 6.17 4.55
N LEU A 170 16.51 6.80 5.72
CA LEU A 170 15.33 7.23 6.49
C LEU A 170 14.43 8.16 5.68
N ARG A 171 15.05 9.12 4.95
CA ARG A 171 14.32 10.07 4.09
C ARG A 171 13.51 9.35 3.02
N LYS A 172 14.10 8.37 2.33
CA LYS A 172 13.40 7.57 1.31
C LYS A 172 12.22 6.79 1.91
N ILE A 173 12.42 6.16 3.07
CA ILE A 173 11.38 5.40 3.77
C ILE A 173 10.22 6.33 4.17
N ALA A 174 10.53 7.45 4.83
CA ALA A 174 9.54 8.41 5.30
C ALA A 174 8.72 9.02 4.15
N LEU A 175 9.37 9.37 3.04
CA LEU A 175 8.68 9.91 1.87
C LEU A 175 7.81 8.87 1.17
N LEU A 176 8.26 7.60 1.05
CA LEU A 176 7.41 6.54 0.51
C LEU A 176 6.18 6.32 1.40
N ARG A 177 6.37 6.27 2.72
CA ARG A 177 5.25 6.12 3.67
C ARG A 177 4.29 7.29 3.62
N LEU A 178 4.80 8.52 3.54
CA LEU A 178 3.98 9.71 3.40
C LEU A 178 3.24 9.73 2.07
N GLU A 179 3.92 9.44 0.96
CA GLU A 179 3.29 9.34 -0.35
C GLU A 179 2.14 8.34 -0.29
N ARG A 180 2.36 7.17 0.31
CA ARG A 180 1.32 6.18 0.51
C ARG A 180 0.23 6.62 1.47
N LEU A 181 0.53 7.34 2.54
CA LEU A 181 -0.49 7.91 3.43
C LEU A 181 -1.43 8.86 2.68
N VAL A 182 -0.91 9.57 1.66
CA VAL A 182 -1.64 10.52 0.82
C VAL A 182 -1.84 10.05 -0.63
N THR A 183 -1.76 8.75 -0.88
CA THR A 183 -2.28 8.13 -2.10
C THR A 183 -3.17 6.94 -1.77
N ASP A 184 -2.81 6.19 -0.73
CA ASP A 184 -3.65 5.20 -0.05
C ASP A 184 -4.61 5.93 0.90
N ALA A 185 -5.45 6.83 0.38
CA ALA A 185 -6.83 6.84 0.83
C ALA A 185 -7.35 5.45 0.50
N THR A 186 -7.10 4.46 1.38
CA THR A 186 -7.43 3.05 1.15
C THR A 186 -8.84 3.04 0.63
N ALA A 187 -9.02 2.84 -0.69
CA ALA A 187 -10.35 2.71 -1.22
C ALA A 187 -11.01 1.67 -0.32
N PRO A 188 -12.19 1.97 0.22
CA PRO A 188 -12.72 1.18 1.32
C PRO A 188 -12.92 -0.28 0.91
N LEU A 189 -12.89 -0.55 -0.39
CA LEU A 189 -12.94 -1.84 -1.02
C LEU A 189 -11.83 -1.99 -2.07
N SER A 190 -11.08 -3.09 -2.00
CA SER A 190 -10.29 -3.60 -3.12
C SER A 190 -10.79 -4.98 -3.55
N THR A 191 -10.47 -5.36 -4.78
CA THR A 191 -10.71 -6.72 -5.29
C THR A 191 -9.53 -7.21 -6.12
N HIS A 192 -9.42 -8.53 -6.23
CA HIS A 192 -8.41 -9.23 -7.02
C HIS A 192 -9.09 -10.44 -7.64
N VAL A 193 -8.92 -10.62 -8.95
CA VAL A 193 -9.48 -11.74 -9.70
C VAL A 193 -8.34 -12.62 -10.16
N LEU A 194 -8.35 -13.88 -9.71
CA LEU A 194 -7.37 -14.88 -10.09
C LEU A 194 -8.05 -15.97 -10.92
N ASP A 195 -7.53 -16.24 -12.12
CA ASP A 195 -7.95 -17.36 -12.96
C ASP A 195 -7.12 -18.60 -12.61
N LEU A 196 -7.68 -19.45 -11.75
CA LEU A 196 -7.07 -20.71 -11.33
C LEU A 196 -6.99 -21.73 -12.47
N GLY A 197 -7.88 -21.64 -13.47
CA GLY A 197 -7.85 -22.53 -14.63
C GLY A 197 -6.63 -22.27 -15.52
N ARG A 198 -6.21 -21.00 -15.62
CA ARG A 198 -5.02 -20.56 -16.38
C ARG A 198 -3.80 -20.30 -15.50
N GLY A 199 -3.93 -20.37 -14.18
CA GLY A 199 -2.87 -20.12 -13.21
C GLY A 199 -2.32 -18.69 -13.21
N LYS A 200 -3.14 -17.69 -13.55
CA LYS A 200 -2.69 -16.29 -13.73
C LYS A 200 -3.72 -15.27 -13.24
N PRO A 201 -3.31 -14.03 -12.94
CA PRO A 201 -4.26 -12.95 -12.69
C PRO A 201 -5.18 -12.71 -13.90
N ALA A 202 -6.44 -12.42 -13.63
CA ALA A 202 -7.44 -12.16 -14.65
C ALA A 202 -7.51 -10.66 -14.96
N ALA A 203 -6.67 -10.22 -15.89
CA ALA A 203 -6.64 -8.83 -16.35
C ALA A 203 -7.86 -8.46 -17.20
N GLY A 204 -8.30 -7.19 -17.09
CA GLY A 204 -9.37 -6.62 -17.91
C GLY A 204 -10.80 -7.03 -17.55
N VAL A 205 -11.03 -7.78 -16.47
CA VAL A 205 -12.36 -8.18 -15.99
C VAL A 205 -13.13 -6.92 -15.57
N ALA A 206 -14.31 -6.70 -16.14
CA ALA A 206 -15.15 -5.57 -15.73
C ALA A 206 -15.84 -5.87 -14.40
N VAL A 207 -15.82 -4.89 -13.49
CA VAL A 207 -16.39 -5.00 -12.15
C VAL A 207 -17.27 -3.81 -11.85
N LYS A 208 -18.41 -4.04 -11.18
CA LYS A 208 -19.26 -3.01 -10.59
C LYS A 208 -19.37 -3.22 -9.08
N LEU A 209 -19.50 -2.11 -8.35
CA LEU A 209 -19.96 -2.08 -6.97
C LEU A 209 -21.39 -1.52 -6.93
N GLU A 210 -22.28 -2.21 -6.24
CA GLU A 210 -23.68 -1.83 -6.09
C GLU A 210 -24.09 -1.79 -4.62
N ARG A 211 -25.03 -0.91 -4.29
CA ARG A 211 -25.76 -0.86 -3.02
C ARG A 211 -27.26 -0.74 -3.32
N GLY A 212 -28.02 -1.78 -2.99
CA GLY A 212 -29.41 -1.88 -3.45
C GLY A 212 -29.49 -1.95 -4.98
N ALA A 213 -30.21 -1.01 -5.60
CA ALA A 213 -30.33 -0.90 -7.06
C ALA A 213 -29.34 0.11 -7.69
N GLU A 214 -28.55 0.81 -6.88
CA GLU A 214 -27.64 1.85 -7.32
C GLU A 214 -26.24 1.29 -7.59
N THR A 215 -25.64 1.66 -8.72
CA THR A 215 -24.22 1.39 -8.99
C THR A 215 -23.36 2.53 -8.45
N LEU A 216 -22.53 2.24 -7.46
CA LEU A 216 -21.66 3.22 -6.81
C LEU A 216 -20.33 3.43 -7.53
N ALA A 217 -19.77 2.36 -8.11
CA ALA A 217 -18.49 2.41 -8.81
C ALA A 217 -18.39 1.36 -9.92
N LYS A 218 -17.50 1.60 -10.90
CA LYS A 218 -17.18 0.67 -11.99
C LYS A 218 -15.69 0.73 -12.29
N GLY A 219 -15.11 -0.41 -12.66
CA GLY A 219 -13.70 -0.49 -13.04
C GLY A 219 -13.40 -1.72 -13.89
N ARG A 220 -12.14 -1.85 -14.31
CA ARG A 220 -11.58 -3.07 -14.90
C ARG A 220 -10.31 -3.45 -14.17
N THR A 221 -10.08 -4.75 -13.99
CA THR A 221 -8.86 -5.24 -13.37
C THR A 221 -7.62 -4.90 -14.20
N ASP A 222 -6.52 -4.56 -13.52
CA ASP A 222 -5.20 -4.30 -14.09
C ASP A 222 -4.48 -5.60 -14.52
N ASP A 223 -3.23 -5.48 -14.97
CA ASP A 223 -2.41 -6.63 -15.42
C ASP A 223 -2.11 -7.65 -14.30
N ASP A 224 -2.22 -7.23 -13.02
CA ASP A 224 -2.14 -8.11 -11.83
C ASP A 224 -3.53 -8.57 -11.38
N GLY A 225 -4.58 -8.40 -12.20
CA GLY A 225 -5.94 -8.83 -11.91
C GLY A 225 -6.62 -8.01 -10.81
N ARG A 226 -6.13 -6.83 -10.46
CA ARG A 226 -6.59 -6.04 -9.31
C ARG A 226 -7.38 -4.81 -9.70
N LEU A 227 -8.24 -4.41 -8.78
CA LEU A 227 -8.86 -3.09 -8.75
C LEU A 227 -8.58 -2.46 -7.40
N ARG A 228 -7.76 -1.41 -7.43
CA ARG A 228 -7.40 -0.55 -6.30
C ARG A 228 -7.94 0.85 -6.58
N ASP A 229 -8.20 1.60 -5.51
CA ASP A 229 -8.51 3.03 -5.59
C ASP A 229 -9.68 3.39 -6.52
N TRP A 230 -10.62 2.44 -6.69
CA TRP A 230 -11.71 2.50 -7.66
C TRP A 230 -13.07 2.81 -7.02
N VAL A 231 -13.14 2.81 -5.69
CA VAL A 231 -14.33 3.15 -4.91
C VAL A 231 -14.02 4.42 -4.11
N PRO A 232 -14.78 5.52 -4.30
CA PRO A 232 -14.60 6.70 -3.49
C PRO A 232 -15.00 6.43 -2.04
N ALA A 233 -14.32 7.08 -1.09
CA ALA A 233 -14.72 7.04 0.32
C ALA A 233 -16.05 7.79 0.56
N GLU A 234 -16.39 8.75 -0.30
CA GLU A 234 -17.67 9.46 -0.25
C GLU A 234 -18.83 8.49 -0.52
N GLY A 235 -19.85 8.52 0.35
CA GLY A 235 -20.99 7.61 0.27
C GLY A 235 -20.72 6.19 0.80
N TRP A 236 -19.47 5.86 1.15
CA TRP A 236 -19.16 4.59 1.79
C TRP A 236 -19.60 4.58 3.26
N ALA A 237 -20.44 3.62 3.61
CA ALA A 237 -20.99 3.49 4.95
C ALA A 237 -21.27 2.02 5.30
N ALA A 238 -21.57 1.76 6.57
CA ALA A 238 -22.07 0.46 6.97
C ALA A 238 -23.33 0.07 6.17
N GLY A 239 -23.42 -1.19 5.75
CA GLY A 239 -24.52 -1.68 4.93
C GLY A 239 -24.16 -2.90 4.07
N ASP A 240 -25.11 -3.29 3.24
CA ASP A 240 -24.98 -4.43 2.33
C ASP A 240 -24.63 -3.97 0.91
N TYR A 241 -23.62 -4.60 0.34
CA TYR A 241 -23.06 -4.28 -0.97
C TYR A 241 -23.00 -5.52 -1.85
N ARG A 242 -22.90 -5.30 -3.16
CA ARG A 242 -22.70 -6.35 -4.17
C ARG A 242 -21.55 -5.98 -5.09
N LEU A 243 -20.59 -6.88 -5.24
CA LEU A 243 -19.64 -6.86 -6.36
C LEU A 243 -20.19 -7.71 -7.50
N VAL A 244 -20.17 -7.16 -8.70
CA VAL A 244 -20.62 -7.83 -9.92
C VAL A 244 -19.47 -7.92 -10.90
N PHE A 245 -19.05 -9.15 -11.21
CA PHE A 245 -17.93 -9.45 -12.11
C PHE A 245 -18.45 -9.97 -13.45
N ASP A 246 -18.08 -9.32 -14.56
CA ASP A 246 -18.37 -9.75 -15.92
C ASP A 246 -17.40 -10.84 -16.37
N VAL A 247 -17.73 -12.10 -16.03
CA VAL A 247 -16.89 -13.26 -16.32
C VAL A 247 -17.01 -13.68 -17.78
N ALA A 248 -18.20 -13.58 -18.38
CA ALA A 248 -18.40 -13.84 -19.81
C ALA A 248 -17.60 -12.88 -20.69
N GLY A 249 -17.46 -11.62 -20.28
CA GLY A 249 -16.62 -10.65 -20.99
C GLY A 249 -15.11 -10.93 -20.90
N TYR A 250 -14.66 -11.74 -19.94
CA TYR A 250 -13.26 -12.11 -19.73
C TYR A 250 -12.87 -13.45 -20.39
N LEU A 251 -13.79 -14.43 -20.42
CA LEU A 251 -13.51 -15.76 -20.97
C LEU A 251 -13.82 -15.82 -22.48
N ASP A 252 -12.93 -16.47 -23.24
CA ASP A 252 -13.07 -16.63 -24.70
C ASP A 252 -14.15 -17.66 -25.10
N ASP A 253 -14.46 -18.59 -24.20
CA ASP A 253 -15.46 -19.64 -24.38
C ASP A 253 -16.75 -19.35 -23.60
N PRO A 254 -17.89 -19.92 -24.02
CA PRO A 254 -19.09 -19.96 -23.20
C PRO A 254 -18.81 -20.52 -21.80
N THR A 255 -19.09 -19.72 -20.79
CA THR A 255 -18.90 -20.07 -19.37
C THR A 255 -20.24 -20.42 -18.73
N PHE A 256 -20.20 -21.37 -17.79
CA PHE A 256 -21.36 -21.70 -16.96
C PHE A 256 -21.74 -20.54 -16.01
N PHE A 257 -20.76 -19.71 -15.65
CA PHE A 257 -20.93 -18.52 -14.82
C PHE A 257 -20.65 -17.26 -15.66
N PRO A 258 -21.64 -16.73 -16.40
CA PRO A 258 -21.45 -15.54 -17.23
C PRO A 258 -21.27 -14.27 -16.38
N GLU A 259 -21.80 -14.26 -15.18
CA GLU A 259 -21.65 -13.20 -14.19
C GLU A 259 -21.46 -13.86 -12.82
N VAL A 260 -20.59 -13.29 -11.99
CA VAL A 260 -20.47 -13.65 -10.58
C VAL A 260 -20.85 -12.45 -9.74
N VAL A 261 -21.77 -12.67 -8.80
CA VAL A 261 -22.22 -11.65 -7.85
C VAL A 261 -21.81 -12.08 -6.45
N ILE A 262 -21.06 -11.23 -5.76
CA ILE A 262 -20.66 -11.44 -4.37
C ILE A 262 -21.34 -10.38 -3.51
N GLY A 263 -22.33 -10.80 -2.72
CA GLY A 263 -22.94 -9.97 -1.69
C GLY A 263 -22.11 -9.99 -0.41
N PHE A 264 -21.87 -8.83 0.20
CA PHE A 264 -21.13 -8.72 1.45
C PHE A 264 -21.64 -7.57 2.31
N ARG A 265 -21.40 -7.66 3.62
CA ARG A 265 -21.77 -6.64 4.60
C ARG A 265 -20.54 -5.91 5.10
N VAL A 266 -20.66 -4.59 5.15
CA VAL A 266 -19.69 -3.68 5.77
C VAL A 266 -20.27 -3.28 7.12
N SER A 267 -19.62 -3.68 8.21
CA SER A 267 -19.99 -3.27 9.57
C SER A 267 -19.11 -2.12 10.06
N GLU A 268 -17.84 -2.09 9.66
CA GLU A 268 -16.84 -1.11 10.09
C GLU A 268 -16.30 -0.36 8.86
N PRO A 269 -16.96 0.71 8.40
CA PRO A 269 -16.62 1.39 7.14
C PRO A 269 -15.23 2.03 7.13
N ALA A 270 -14.61 2.23 8.30
CA ALA A 270 -13.24 2.70 8.45
C ALA A 270 -12.18 1.63 8.15
N GLN A 271 -12.54 0.34 8.18
CA GLN A 271 -11.64 -0.75 7.79
C GLN A 271 -11.58 -0.87 6.27
N HIS A 272 -10.41 -1.22 5.75
CA HIS A 272 -10.29 -1.68 4.36
C HIS A 272 -10.96 -3.05 4.22
N HIS A 273 -11.64 -3.27 3.10
CA HIS A 273 -12.26 -4.54 2.77
C HIS A 273 -11.61 -5.09 1.51
N HIS A 274 -11.08 -6.32 1.57
CA HIS A 274 -10.62 -7.03 0.39
C HIS A 274 -11.56 -8.19 0.08
N VAL A 275 -12.17 -8.19 -1.11
CA VAL A 275 -13.10 -9.24 -1.54
C VAL A 275 -12.65 -9.79 -2.90
N PRO A 276 -11.79 -10.82 -2.92
CA PRO A 276 -11.27 -11.40 -4.16
C PRO A 276 -12.21 -12.44 -4.78
N LEU A 277 -12.03 -12.68 -6.07
CA LEU A 277 -12.68 -13.76 -6.82
C LEU A 277 -11.61 -14.73 -7.33
N LEU A 278 -11.66 -15.98 -6.87
CA LEU A 278 -10.85 -17.07 -7.42
C LEU A 278 -11.73 -17.86 -8.38
N LEU A 279 -11.45 -17.71 -9.67
CA LEU A 279 -12.25 -18.25 -10.75
C LEU A 279 -11.61 -19.53 -11.29
N ASN A 280 -12.44 -20.54 -11.50
CA ASN A 280 -12.19 -21.74 -12.30
C ASN A 280 -13.30 -21.81 -13.37
N ARG A 281 -13.02 -22.46 -14.50
CA ARG A 281 -14.01 -22.72 -15.57
C ARG A 281 -15.36 -23.28 -15.09
N HIS A 282 -15.37 -24.06 -14.00
CA HIS A 282 -16.56 -24.75 -13.48
C HIS A 282 -16.87 -24.43 -12.02
N GLY A 283 -16.22 -23.43 -11.44
CA GLY A 283 -16.50 -23.03 -10.07
C GLY A 283 -15.77 -21.75 -9.70
N TYR A 284 -16.15 -21.15 -8.59
CA TYR A 284 -15.46 -20.00 -8.05
C TYR A 284 -15.49 -20.04 -6.53
N THR A 285 -14.53 -19.35 -5.91
CA THR A 285 -14.52 -19.11 -4.46
C THR A 285 -14.21 -17.65 -4.18
N THR A 286 -14.62 -17.20 -3.00
CA THR A 286 -14.37 -15.86 -2.46
C THR A 286 -14.18 -15.97 -0.96
N TYR A 287 -13.56 -14.96 -0.37
CA TYR A 287 -13.39 -14.83 1.08
C TYR A 287 -13.29 -13.34 1.46
N ARG A 288 -13.24 -13.04 2.77
CA ARG A 288 -12.87 -11.70 3.26
C ARG A 288 -11.37 -11.68 3.51
N GLY A 289 -10.62 -10.93 2.70
CA GLY A 289 -9.22 -10.65 2.95
C GLY A 289 -9.04 -9.52 3.96
N SER A 290 -7.84 -9.47 4.57
CA SER A 290 -7.33 -8.39 5.41
C SER A 290 -6.61 -7.34 4.58
#